data_AF-A0A7C5LCL8-F1
#
_entry.id   AF-A0A7C5LCL8-F1
#
_cell.length_a   1.000
_cell.length_b   1.000
_cell.length_c   1.000
_cell.angle_alpha   90.00
_cell.angle_beta   90.00
_cell.angle_gamma   90.00
#
_symmetry.space_group_name_H-M   'P 1'
#
loop_
_entity.id
_entity.type
_entity.pdbx_description
1 polymer ?
#
loop_
_entity_poly.entity_id
_entity_poly.type
_entity_poly.pdbx_seq_one_letter_code
_entity_poly.pdbx_strand_id
1 'polypeptide(L)'
;MRKAKSKKKKKSELDELIDFLPEEFRNTWERMPDDMKEYFVKAAEESKTPEEFISRIMVGCCPQCGSPETISCEEVEEIEDPTVGICKTCGLLWCLECQAPIEDEEECLHWDICRKCEKSKDLKADCGEVASECEKVKKWFEAKSIEVTGSICSWCGKKIPEDEVRFVFGAKIKNMPQELKDKCGRFFIPFGKSQKKIGVIVPLPSWKIKKHNCDIIFVACSRDCVGTIGDYFESEGLSSEFVFDLF
;
A
#
# COMPACT_ATOMS: atom_id res chain seq x y z
N MET A 1 -5.16 15.74 -50.12
CA MET A 1 -4.21 15.13 -49.16
C MET A 1 -3.82 16.17 -48.12
N ARG A 2 -4.39 16.10 -46.91
CA ARG A 2 -4.06 17.03 -45.80
C ARG A 2 -2.81 16.51 -45.09
N LYS A 3 -1.71 17.27 -45.16
CA LYS A 3 -0.47 16.96 -44.43
C LYS A 3 -0.69 17.18 -42.93
N ALA A 4 -0.58 16.12 -42.14
CA ALA A 4 -0.56 16.21 -40.68
C ALA A 4 0.70 16.98 -40.24
N LYS A 5 0.52 18.12 -39.56
CA LYS A 5 1.62 18.85 -38.93
C LYS A 5 2.00 18.09 -37.65
N SER A 6 3.14 17.42 -37.68
CA SER A 6 3.79 16.85 -36.50
C SER A 6 4.15 17.99 -35.54
N LYS A 7 3.49 18.04 -34.37
CA LYS A 7 3.87 18.94 -33.27
C LYS A 7 5.18 18.41 -32.68
N LYS A 8 6.28 19.15 -32.84
CA LYS A 8 7.51 18.90 -32.06
C LYS A 8 7.17 19.06 -30.58
N LYS A 9 7.23 17.95 -29.83
CA LYS A 9 7.14 17.95 -28.36
C LYS A 9 8.36 18.74 -27.87
N LYS A 10 8.14 19.77 -27.05
CA LYS A 10 9.22 20.52 -26.40
C LYS A 10 10.02 19.52 -25.56
N LYS A 11 11.34 19.48 -25.72
CA LYS A 11 12.25 18.70 -24.86
C LYS A 11 12.02 19.22 -23.43
N SER A 12 11.71 18.32 -22.50
CA SER A 12 11.43 18.69 -21.10
C SER A 12 12.73 19.08 -20.41
N GLU A 13 12.66 19.90 -19.35
CA GLU A 13 13.86 20.24 -18.54
C GLU A 13 14.53 18.98 -17.97
N LEU A 14 13.77 17.91 -17.78
CA LEU A 14 14.30 16.61 -17.35
C LEU A 14 15.12 15.91 -18.44
N ASP A 15 14.75 16.04 -19.72
CA ASP A 15 15.52 15.47 -20.84
C ASP A 15 16.90 16.15 -20.96
N GLU A 16 17.07 17.36 -20.44
CA GLU A 16 18.36 18.04 -20.35
C GLU A 16 19.17 17.57 -19.14
N LEU A 17 18.52 17.30 -18.00
CA LEU A 17 19.18 16.71 -16.82
C LEU A 17 19.68 15.28 -17.06
N ILE A 18 18.93 14.48 -17.82
CA ILE A 18 19.35 13.11 -18.22
C ILE A 18 20.66 13.15 -19.02
N ASP A 19 20.92 14.25 -19.74
CA ASP A 19 22.16 14.42 -20.49
C ASP A 19 23.41 14.55 -19.61
N PHE A 20 23.26 14.80 -18.32
CA PHE A 20 24.35 14.90 -17.34
C PHE A 20 24.51 13.65 -16.47
N LEU A 21 23.63 12.65 -16.63
CA LEU A 21 23.69 11.41 -15.85
C LEU A 21 24.80 10.50 -16.40
N PRO A 22 25.48 9.72 -15.52
CA PRO A 22 26.42 8.69 -15.93
C PRO A 22 25.80 7.75 -16.98
N GLU A 23 26.61 7.28 -17.93
CA GLU A 23 26.15 6.45 -19.05
C GLU A 23 25.35 5.22 -18.57
N GLU A 24 25.79 4.58 -17.49
CA GLU A 24 25.11 3.45 -16.86
C GLU A 24 23.68 3.79 -16.40
N PHE A 25 23.49 4.98 -15.81
CA PHE A 25 22.17 5.43 -15.37
C PHE A 25 21.30 5.80 -16.57
N ARG A 26 21.87 6.49 -17.57
CA ARG A 26 21.14 6.83 -18.80
C ARG A 26 20.64 5.59 -19.53
N ASN A 27 21.48 4.58 -19.67
CA ASN A 27 21.10 3.30 -20.30
C ASN A 27 19.96 2.62 -19.54
N THR A 28 20.00 2.67 -18.20
CA THR A 28 18.91 2.16 -17.36
C THR A 28 17.64 2.97 -17.55
N TRP A 29 17.75 4.30 -17.54
CA TRP A 29 16.64 5.23 -17.73
C TRP A 29 15.97 5.02 -19.09
N GLU A 30 16.72 4.97 -20.19
CA GLU A 30 16.17 4.80 -21.54
C GLU A 30 15.34 3.52 -21.69
N ARG A 31 15.77 2.43 -21.04
CA ARG A 31 15.11 1.12 -21.05
C ARG A 31 13.92 1.02 -20.11
N MET A 32 13.75 1.99 -19.22
CA MET A 32 12.65 2.03 -18.28
C MET A 32 11.30 2.28 -19.00
N PRO A 33 10.21 1.61 -18.59
CA PRO A 33 8.86 1.92 -19.07
C PRO A 33 8.49 3.40 -18.91
N ASP A 34 7.72 3.95 -19.87
CA ASP A 34 7.39 5.38 -19.91
C ASP A 34 6.56 5.85 -18.70
N ASP A 35 5.70 4.98 -18.17
CA ASP A 35 4.92 5.22 -16.96
C ASP A 35 5.81 5.33 -15.72
N MET A 36 6.84 4.48 -15.61
CA MET A 36 7.82 4.61 -14.53
C MET A 36 8.65 5.89 -14.68
N LYS A 37 9.10 6.24 -15.89
CA LYS A 37 9.78 7.52 -16.13
C LYS A 37 8.91 8.70 -15.70
N GLU A 38 7.65 8.73 -16.13
CA GLU A 38 6.68 9.76 -15.75
C GLU A 38 6.49 9.85 -14.23
N TYR A 39 6.46 8.71 -13.54
CA TYR A 39 6.44 8.66 -12.09
C TYR A 39 7.69 9.30 -11.46
N PHE A 40 8.90 8.96 -11.93
CA PHE A 40 10.15 9.56 -11.44
C PHE A 40 10.22 11.07 -11.69
N VAL A 41 9.81 11.53 -12.89
CA VAL A 41 9.72 12.96 -13.24
C VAL A 41 8.84 13.68 -12.24
N LYS A 42 7.61 13.18 -12.06
CA LYS A 42 6.61 13.77 -11.18
C LYS A 42 7.08 13.78 -9.73
N ALA A 43 7.69 12.67 -9.27
CA ALA A 43 8.25 12.59 -7.92
C ALA A 43 9.33 13.65 -7.70
N ALA A 44 10.22 13.87 -8.68
CA ALA A 44 11.25 14.90 -8.59
C ALA A 44 10.65 16.32 -8.58
N GLU A 45 9.67 16.61 -9.44
CA GLU A 45 8.99 17.92 -9.51
C GLU A 45 8.21 18.25 -8.22
N GLU A 46 7.62 17.24 -7.58
CA GLU A 46 6.84 17.42 -6.35
C GLU A 46 7.68 17.41 -5.06
N SER A 47 8.97 17.08 -5.15
CA SER A 47 9.88 17.04 -4.00
C SER A 47 10.62 18.36 -3.84
N LYS A 48 10.77 18.84 -2.60
CA LYS A 48 11.48 20.09 -2.29
C LYS A 48 12.97 19.85 -2.08
N THR A 49 13.34 18.64 -1.65
CA THR A 49 14.74 18.26 -1.41
C THR A 49 15.06 16.89 -2.04
N PRO A 50 16.35 16.59 -2.28
CA PRO A 50 16.78 15.27 -2.74
C PRO A 50 16.36 14.13 -1.80
N GLU A 51 16.35 14.37 -0.49
CA GLU A 51 15.98 13.38 0.52
C GLU A 51 14.48 13.07 0.47
N GLU A 52 13.64 14.09 0.24
CA GLU A 52 12.20 13.90 -0.01
C GLU A 52 11.97 13.06 -1.28
N PHE A 53 12.73 13.34 -2.35
CA PHE A 53 12.66 12.56 -3.59
C PHE A 53 13.08 11.11 -3.37
N ILE A 54 14.24 10.86 -2.76
CA ILE A 54 14.75 9.51 -2.47
C ILE A 54 13.74 8.76 -1.61
N SER A 55 13.24 9.38 -0.54
CA SER A 55 12.25 8.75 0.33
C SER A 55 10.98 8.37 -0.44
N ARG A 56 10.48 9.27 -1.30
CA ARG A 56 9.28 8.98 -2.09
C ARG A 56 9.47 7.82 -3.08
N ILE A 57 10.66 7.69 -3.67
CA ILE A 57 10.98 6.61 -4.59
C ILE A 57 11.21 5.28 -3.85
N MET A 58 12.00 5.30 -2.78
CA MET A 58 12.45 4.10 -2.09
C MET A 58 11.42 3.55 -1.11
N VAL A 59 10.69 4.44 -0.43
CA VAL A 59 9.72 4.10 0.62
C VAL A 59 8.30 4.10 0.06
N GLY A 60 7.99 5.04 -0.84
CA GLY A 60 6.64 5.23 -1.37
C GLY A 60 5.67 5.85 -0.36
N CYS A 61 4.40 5.99 -0.73
CA CYS A 61 3.39 6.54 0.18
C CYS A 61 3.06 5.57 1.33
N CYS A 62 2.73 6.11 2.49
CA CYS A 62 2.30 5.33 3.65
C CYS A 62 1.10 4.43 3.30
N PRO A 63 1.18 3.11 3.57
CA PRO A 63 0.11 2.19 3.19
C PRO A 63 -1.20 2.45 3.96
N GLN A 64 -1.11 2.98 5.19
CA GLN A 64 -2.28 3.29 6.01
C GLN A 64 -2.96 4.59 5.59
N CYS A 65 -2.25 5.72 5.57
CA CYS A 65 -2.90 7.03 5.38
C CYS A 65 -2.75 7.62 3.97
N GLY A 66 -1.94 7.01 3.10
CA GLY A 66 -1.64 7.49 1.74
C GLY A 66 -0.71 8.70 1.69
N SER A 67 -0.23 9.19 2.84
CA SER A 67 0.68 10.34 2.89
C SER A 67 2.01 10.02 2.22
N PRO A 68 2.56 10.94 1.40
CA PRO A 68 3.92 10.81 0.86
C PRO A 68 5.01 11.21 1.88
N GLU A 69 4.62 11.68 3.07
CA GLU A 69 5.54 12.08 4.14
C GLU A 69 6.05 10.84 4.88
N THR A 70 6.97 10.13 4.24
CA THR A 70 7.54 8.86 4.70
C THR A 70 9.05 8.91 4.63
N ILE A 71 9.74 8.15 5.48
CA ILE A 71 11.20 7.96 5.45
C ILE A 71 11.55 6.50 5.73
N SER A 72 12.72 6.05 5.28
CA SER A 72 13.31 4.80 5.77
C SER A 72 13.87 5.05 7.18
N CYS A 73 13.96 3.99 7.97
CA CYS A 73 14.49 4.05 9.33
C CYS A 73 16.00 3.76 9.39
N GLU A 74 16.72 3.86 8.26
CA GLU A 74 18.17 3.66 8.18
C GLU A 74 18.94 4.63 9.08
N GLU A 75 18.48 5.88 9.19
CA GLU A 75 19.10 6.94 10.00
C GLU A 75 18.26 7.31 11.24
N VAL A 76 17.21 6.55 11.54
CA VAL A 76 16.36 6.81 12.72
C VAL A 76 16.97 6.09 13.92
N GLU A 77 17.46 6.88 14.87
CA GLU A 77 17.98 6.40 16.16
C GLU A 77 16.94 5.46 16.81
N GLU A 78 17.42 4.38 17.42
CA GLU A 78 16.65 3.24 17.98
C GLU A 78 16.18 2.17 16.98
N ILE A 79 16.02 2.47 15.68
CA ILE A 79 15.58 1.46 14.69
C ILE A 79 16.72 1.00 13.78
N GLU A 80 17.43 1.94 13.14
CA GLU A 80 18.59 1.67 12.27
C GLU A 80 18.40 0.55 11.23
N ASP A 81 17.19 0.39 10.67
CA ASP A 81 16.86 -0.64 9.67
C ASP A 81 16.36 0.00 8.36
N PRO A 82 17.12 -0.10 7.24
CA PRO A 82 16.72 0.46 5.94
C PRO A 82 15.51 -0.25 5.32
N THR A 83 15.14 -1.43 5.83
CA THR A 83 13.99 -2.21 5.38
C THR A 83 12.70 -1.83 6.12
N VAL A 84 12.77 -0.86 7.04
CA VAL A 84 11.63 -0.33 7.78
C VAL A 84 11.32 1.10 7.32
N GLY A 85 10.07 1.36 6.98
CA GLY A 85 9.53 2.69 6.71
C GLY A 85 8.73 3.24 7.89
N ILE A 86 8.77 4.55 8.09
CA ILE A 86 7.91 5.27 9.04
C ILE A 86 7.16 6.40 8.35
N CYS A 87 5.90 6.58 8.73
CA CYS A 87 5.06 7.67 8.23
C CYS A 87 5.09 8.83 9.22
N LYS A 88 5.61 9.99 8.80
CA LYS A 88 5.66 11.21 9.61
C LYS A 88 4.27 11.78 9.92
N THR A 89 3.25 11.40 9.16
CA THR A 89 1.87 11.89 9.36
C THR A 89 1.07 11.07 10.37
N CYS A 90 1.15 9.74 10.31
CA CYS A 90 0.32 8.86 11.14
C CYS A 90 1.09 7.96 12.10
N GLY A 91 2.43 7.98 12.06
CA GLY A 91 3.30 7.21 12.94
C GLY A 91 3.37 5.71 12.60
N LEU A 92 2.73 5.25 11.52
CA LEU A 92 2.83 3.84 11.14
C LEU A 92 4.28 3.48 10.82
N LEU A 93 4.78 2.42 11.46
CA LEU A 93 5.95 1.66 11.06
C LEU A 93 5.52 0.46 10.20
N TRP A 94 6.25 0.20 9.11
CA TRP A 94 6.00 -0.98 8.26
C TRP A 94 7.27 -1.45 7.57
N CYS A 95 7.28 -2.71 7.17
CA CYS A 95 8.37 -3.29 6.39
C CYS A 95 8.27 -2.90 4.91
N LEU A 96 9.33 -2.38 4.31
CA LEU A 96 9.40 -2.00 2.90
C LEU A 96 9.40 -3.22 1.96
N GLU A 97 9.89 -4.37 2.43
CA GLU A 97 9.96 -5.61 1.65
C GLU A 97 8.61 -6.31 1.52
N CYS A 98 7.90 -6.48 2.64
CA CYS A 98 6.65 -7.23 2.68
C CYS A 98 5.40 -6.38 2.96
N GLN A 99 5.56 -5.06 3.14
CA GLN A 99 4.49 -4.09 3.40
C GLN A 99 3.70 -4.33 4.70
N ALA A 100 4.22 -5.16 5.60
CA ALA A 100 3.56 -5.49 6.85
C ALA A 100 3.74 -4.40 7.91
N PRO A 101 2.67 -4.02 8.65
CA PRO A 101 2.80 -3.10 9.78
C PRO A 101 3.67 -3.73 10.88
N ILE A 102 4.40 -2.87 11.59
CA ILE A 102 5.28 -3.22 12.72
C ILE A 102 4.74 -2.48 13.94
N GLU A 103 4.33 -3.21 14.98
CA GLU A 103 3.63 -2.64 16.13
C GLU A 103 4.54 -2.52 17.37
N ASP A 104 5.32 -3.55 17.68
CA ASP A 104 6.06 -3.64 18.96
C ASP A 104 7.50 -4.19 18.84
N GLU A 105 7.92 -4.59 17.63
CA GLU A 105 9.23 -5.22 17.39
C GLU A 105 10.13 -4.29 16.57
N GLU A 106 11.43 -4.30 16.83
CA GLU A 106 12.43 -3.53 16.05
C GLU A 106 12.58 -4.09 14.62
N GLU A 107 12.19 -5.35 14.40
CA GLU A 107 12.28 -6.04 13.12
C GLU A 107 10.92 -6.57 12.65
N CYS A 108 10.75 -6.69 11.34
CA CYS A 108 9.56 -7.36 10.81
C CYS A 108 9.63 -8.88 11.02
N LEU A 109 8.57 -9.47 11.58
CA LEU A 109 8.41 -10.92 11.76
C LEU A 109 8.61 -11.78 10.49
N HIS A 110 8.53 -11.20 9.29
CA HIS A 110 8.83 -11.95 8.07
C HIS A 110 10.30 -12.43 8.05
N TRP A 111 11.22 -11.73 8.72
CA TRP A 111 12.61 -12.13 8.84
C TRP A 111 12.74 -13.46 9.60
N ASP A 112 11.93 -13.68 10.63
CA ASP A 112 11.89 -14.96 11.34
C ASP A 112 11.38 -16.11 10.47
N ILE A 113 10.44 -15.82 9.56
CA ILE A 113 9.96 -16.79 8.57
C ILE A 113 11.08 -17.13 7.59
N CYS A 114 11.81 -16.13 7.11
CA CYS A 114 12.95 -16.32 6.22
C CYS A 114 14.08 -17.10 6.92
N ARG A 115 14.40 -16.76 8.18
CA ARG A 115 15.38 -17.48 9.04
C ARG A 115 15.06 -18.97 9.16
N LYS A 116 13.78 -19.33 9.26
CA LYS A 116 13.29 -20.72 9.35
C LYS A 116 13.07 -21.38 7.98
N CYS A 117 13.36 -20.70 6.88
CA CYS A 117 13.19 -21.25 5.54
C CYS A 117 14.25 -22.32 5.23
N GLU A 118 13.81 -23.44 4.67
CA GLU A 118 14.65 -24.58 4.26
C GLU A 118 15.36 -24.37 2.91
N LYS A 119 15.02 -23.29 2.19
CA LYS A 119 15.68 -22.95 0.92
C LYS A 119 17.16 -22.61 1.16
N SER A 120 18.00 -22.84 0.16
CA SER A 120 19.41 -22.40 0.19
C SER A 120 19.47 -20.90 0.44
N LYS A 121 20.40 -20.50 1.29
CA LYS A 121 20.59 -19.10 1.67
C LYS A 121 21.91 -18.58 1.16
N ASP A 122 21.95 -17.29 0.87
CA ASP A 122 23.17 -16.58 0.57
C ASP A 122 23.98 -16.25 1.84
N LEU A 123 25.07 -15.51 1.68
CA LEU A 123 25.93 -15.09 2.78
C LEU A 123 25.23 -14.14 3.77
N LYS A 124 24.10 -13.55 3.39
CA LYS A 124 23.26 -12.67 4.22
C LYS A 124 22.08 -13.41 4.85
N ALA A 125 22.05 -14.74 4.77
CA ALA A 125 20.96 -15.59 5.24
C ALA A 125 19.61 -15.33 4.53
N ASP A 126 19.63 -14.70 3.35
CA ASP A 126 18.47 -14.50 2.50
C ASP A 126 18.29 -15.70 1.56
N CYS A 127 17.03 -16.13 1.37
CA CYS A 127 16.68 -17.17 0.42
C CYS A 127 16.57 -16.68 -1.03
N GLY A 128 16.74 -15.37 -1.29
CA GLY A 128 16.79 -14.75 -2.62
C GLY A 128 15.44 -14.62 -3.32
N GLU A 129 14.35 -14.95 -2.62
CA GLU A 129 12.97 -14.75 -3.09
C GLU A 129 12.46 -13.43 -2.53
N VAL A 130 11.88 -12.59 -3.38
CA VAL A 130 11.28 -11.32 -2.95
C VAL A 130 10.23 -11.60 -1.88
N ALA A 131 10.29 -10.92 -0.72
CA ALA A 131 9.46 -11.23 0.43
C ALA A 131 7.96 -11.16 0.11
N SER A 132 7.56 -10.17 -0.69
CA SER A 132 6.19 -10.00 -1.18
C SER A 132 5.72 -11.09 -2.15
N GLU A 133 6.64 -11.88 -2.71
CA GLU A 133 6.36 -13.01 -3.60
C GLU A 133 6.39 -14.36 -2.87
N CYS A 134 7.11 -14.45 -1.74
CA CYS A 134 7.27 -15.68 -0.97
C CYS A 134 5.96 -16.18 -0.36
N GLU A 135 5.58 -17.43 -0.68
CA GLU A 135 4.32 -18.04 -0.23
C GLU A 135 4.18 -18.12 1.29
N LYS A 136 5.29 -18.35 2.03
CA LYS A 136 5.28 -18.40 3.50
C LYS A 136 5.01 -17.02 4.10
N VAL A 137 5.67 -15.99 3.57
CA VAL A 137 5.50 -14.59 3.99
C VAL A 137 4.10 -14.12 3.63
N LYS A 138 3.60 -14.41 2.42
CA LYS A 138 2.22 -14.13 2.03
C LYS A 138 1.25 -14.70 3.05
N LYS A 139 1.27 -16.02 3.29
CA LYS A 139 0.36 -16.69 4.25
C LYS A 139 0.39 -16.07 5.64
N TRP A 140 1.58 -15.76 6.15
CA TRP A 140 1.72 -15.09 7.43
C TRP A 140 1.12 -13.68 7.39
N PHE A 141 1.44 -12.89 6.36
CA PHE A 141 0.91 -11.56 6.17
C PHE A 141 -0.62 -11.57 6.00
N GLU A 142 -1.21 -12.59 5.37
CA GLU A 142 -2.67 -12.76 5.31
C GLU A 142 -3.25 -12.90 6.71
N ALA A 143 -2.69 -13.80 7.52
CA ALA A 143 -3.13 -14.05 8.89
C ALA A 143 -2.98 -12.80 9.77
N LYS A 144 -1.80 -12.14 9.70
CA LYS A 144 -1.50 -10.95 10.50
C LYS A 144 -2.29 -9.74 10.01
N SER A 145 -2.51 -9.59 8.70
CA SER A 145 -3.39 -8.56 8.17
C SER A 145 -4.79 -8.71 8.72
N ILE A 146 -5.37 -9.91 8.76
CA ILE A 146 -6.70 -10.11 9.36
C ILE A 146 -6.71 -9.70 10.83
N GLU A 147 -5.66 -10.02 11.58
CA GLU A 147 -5.50 -9.68 13.00
C GLU A 147 -5.43 -8.15 13.22
N VAL A 148 -4.45 -7.49 12.58
CA VAL A 148 -4.20 -6.04 12.72
C VAL A 148 -5.35 -5.24 12.13
N THR A 149 -5.86 -5.63 10.97
CA THR A 149 -6.95 -4.91 10.31
C THR A 149 -8.31 -5.17 10.96
N GLY A 150 -8.47 -6.29 11.66
CA GLY A 150 -9.63 -6.61 12.50
C GLY A 150 -9.76 -5.71 13.74
N SER A 151 -8.69 -5.01 14.13
CA SER A 151 -8.64 -4.29 15.41
C SER A 151 -9.06 -2.82 15.33
N ILE A 152 -9.41 -2.27 14.16
CA ILE A 152 -9.86 -0.87 14.03
C ILE A 152 -11.14 -0.80 13.21
N CYS A 153 -12.15 -0.10 13.74
CA CYS A 153 -13.41 0.11 13.05
C CYS A 153 -13.24 0.98 11.79
N SER A 154 -13.65 0.44 10.65
CA SER A 154 -13.69 1.08 9.32
C SER A 154 -14.42 2.42 9.30
N TRP A 155 -15.46 2.58 10.13
CA TRP A 155 -16.30 3.79 10.13
C TRP A 155 -15.82 4.87 11.10
N CYS A 156 -15.60 4.50 12.36
CA CYS A 156 -15.32 5.45 13.44
C CYS A 156 -13.84 5.54 13.80
N GLY A 157 -12.99 4.67 13.25
CA GLY A 157 -11.54 4.66 13.49
C GLY A 157 -11.12 4.20 14.89
N LYS A 158 -12.07 3.79 15.75
CA LYS A 158 -11.76 3.30 17.11
C LYS A 158 -11.12 1.92 17.06
N LYS A 159 -10.17 1.68 17.97
CA LYS A 159 -9.67 0.33 18.24
C LYS A 159 -10.83 -0.54 18.77
N ILE A 160 -10.98 -1.73 18.21
CA ILE A 160 -11.93 -2.76 18.63
C ILE A 160 -11.14 -3.72 19.53
N PRO A 161 -11.50 -3.84 20.82
CA PRO A 161 -10.91 -4.81 21.72
C PRO A 161 -10.94 -6.23 21.14
N GLU A 162 -10.00 -7.08 21.57
CA GLU A 162 -9.91 -8.48 21.10
C GLU A 162 -11.05 -9.35 21.58
N ASP A 163 -11.65 -9.01 22.73
CA ASP A 163 -12.76 -9.69 23.38
C ASP A 163 -14.14 -9.18 22.92
N GLU A 164 -14.19 -8.14 22.08
CA GLU A 164 -15.43 -7.60 21.54
C GLU A 164 -15.85 -8.24 20.21
N VAL A 165 -17.17 -8.25 19.97
CA VAL A 165 -17.75 -8.75 18.72
C VAL A 165 -17.37 -7.81 17.56
N ARG A 166 -16.72 -8.39 16.54
CA ARG A 166 -16.36 -7.70 15.30
C ARG A 166 -17.38 -8.02 14.22
N PHE A 167 -17.86 -7.00 13.54
CA PHE A 167 -18.71 -7.16 12.37
C PHE A 167 -17.83 -7.06 11.12
N VAL A 168 -17.56 -8.18 10.47
CA VAL A 168 -16.83 -8.22 9.20
C VAL A 168 -17.82 -8.39 8.07
N PHE A 169 -17.74 -7.50 7.09
CA PHE A 169 -18.58 -7.59 5.90
C PHE A 169 -17.84 -7.11 4.66
N GLY A 170 -18.14 -7.72 3.53
CA GLY A 170 -17.50 -7.44 2.25
C GLY A 170 -18.40 -6.61 1.35
N ALA A 171 -17.82 -5.84 0.43
CA ALA A 171 -18.55 -5.18 -0.63
C ALA A 171 -17.86 -5.39 -1.98
N LYS A 172 -18.68 -5.56 -3.01
CA LYS A 172 -18.27 -5.43 -4.41
C LYS A 172 -18.39 -3.98 -4.86
N ILE A 173 -17.32 -3.37 -5.35
CA ILE A 173 -17.34 -1.98 -5.83
C ILE A 173 -17.30 -2.00 -7.36
N LYS A 174 -18.41 -1.62 -8.01
CA LYS A 174 -18.47 -1.52 -9.49
C LYS A 174 -17.38 -0.65 -10.10
N ASN A 175 -17.05 0.47 -9.44
CA ASN A 175 -16.04 1.43 -9.87
C ASN A 175 -14.94 1.55 -8.81
N MET A 176 -14.19 0.46 -8.57
CA MET A 176 -13.04 0.46 -7.67
C MET A 176 -12.09 1.62 -8.05
N PRO A 177 -11.70 2.49 -7.09
CA PRO A 177 -10.67 3.50 -7.32
C PRO A 177 -9.42 2.86 -7.93
N GLN A 178 -8.85 3.49 -8.96
CA GLN A 178 -7.68 2.94 -9.67
C GLN A 178 -6.50 2.68 -8.73
N GLU A 179 -6.36 3.52 -7.70
CA GLU A 179 -5.37 3.40 -6.63
C GLU A 179 -5.48 2.11 -5.79
N LEU A 180 -6.55 1.32 -5.92
CA LEU A 180 -6.74 0.07 -5.16
C LEU A 180 -6.71 -1.19 -6.01
N LYS A 181 -6.87 -1.10 -7.34
CA LYS A 181 -7.10 -2.29 -8.18
C LYS A 181 -5.99 -3.33 -8.09
N ASP A 182 -4.76 -2.86 -7.86
CA ASP A 182 -3.56 -3.70 -7.79
C ASP A 182 -2.93 -3.70 -6.38
N LYS A 183 -3.66 -3.18 -5.39
CA LYS A 183 -3.18 -3.12 -4.01
C LYS A 183 -3.80 -4.22 -3.15
N CYS A 184 -3.15 -4.50 -2.03
CA CYS A 184 -3.65 -5.39 -1.00
C CYS A 184 -3.32 -4.79 0.38
N GLY A 185 -4.11 -5.14 1.39
CA GLY A 185 -3.95 -4.61 2.74
C GLY A 185 -5.00 -3.55 3.10
N ARG A 186 -4.71 -2.75 4.14
CA ARG A 186 -5.65 -1.77 4.69
C ARG A 186 -5.36 -0.38 4.17
N PHE A 187 -6.41 0.28 3.69
CA PHE A 187 -6.35 1.65 3.16
C PHE A 187 -7.42 2.50 3.82
N PHE A 188 -7.13 3.77 4.04
CA PHE A 188 -8.14 4.76 4.42
C PHE A 188 -8.50 5.60 3.21
N ILE A 189 -9.67 5.33 2.64
CA ILE A 189 -10.03 5.85 1.32
C ILE A 189 -11.07 6.94 1.49
N PRO A 190 -10.85 8.13 0.89
CA PRO A 190 -11.89 9.12 0.78
C PRO A 190 -12.97 8.57 -0.17
N PHE A 191 -14.14 8.28 0.36
CA PHE A 191 -15.28 7.94 -0.48
C PHE A 191 -16.13 9.17 -0.74
N GLY A 192 -16.73 9.25 -1.91
CA GLY A 192 -17.84 10.16 -2.17
C GLY A 192 -17.52 11.65 -2.12
N LYS A 193 -18.58 12.48 -2.11
CA LYS A 193 -18.47 13.95 -2.08
C LYS A 193 -18.01 14.47 -0.72
N SER A 194 -18.31 13.74 0.36
CA SER A 194 -17.95 14.17 1.71
C SER A 194 -16.45 14.07 2.01
N GLN A 195 -15.70 13.34 1.17
CA GLN A 195 -14.27 13.03 1.38
C GLN A 195 -13.98 12.35 2.72
N LYS A 196 -14.99 11.73 3.35
CA LYS A 196 -14.80 10.94 4.56
C LYS A 196 -13.89 9.76 4.25
N LYS A 197 -12.81 9.65 5.03
CA LYS A 197 -11.90 8.51 4.99
C LYS A 197 -12.52 7.31 5.70
N ILE A 198 -12.75 6.24 4.96
CA ILE A 198 -13.26 4.97 5.49
C ILE A 198 -12.14 3.94 5.39
N GLY A 199 -11.89 3.23 6.49
CA GLY A 199 -10.92 2.14 6.50
C GLY A 199 -11.48 0.95 5.70
N VAL A 200 -10.79 0.54 4.66
CA VAL A 200 -11.13 -0.65 3.87
C VAL A 200 -9.95 -1.61 3.86
N ILE A 201 -10.25 -2.89 3.67
CA ILE A 201 -9.26 -3.93 3.48
C ILE A 201 -9.45 -4.45 2.06
N VAL A 202 -8.42 -4.34 1.22
CA VAL A 202 -8.39 -4.95 -0.10
C VAL A 202 -7.80 -6.35 0.05
N PRO A 203 -8.59 -7.42 -0.13
CA PRO A 203 -8.13 -8.79 0.09
C PRO A 203 -7.11 -9.21 -0.97
N LEU A 204 -6.10 -9.97 -0.56
CA LEU A 204 -5.15 -10.58 -1.50
C LEU A 204 -5.88 -11.53 -2.47
N PRO A 205 -5.38 -11.72 -3.70
CA PRO A 205 -5.93 -12.69 -4.65
C PRO A 205 -6.12 -14.11 -4.10
N SER A 206 -5.26 -14.51 -3.17
CA SER A 206 -5.24 -15.81 -2.48
C SER A 206 -6.28 -15.95 -1.36
N TRP A 207 -6.88 -14.86 -0.88
CA TRP A 207 -7.81 -14.93 0.26
C TRP A 207 -9.08 -15.68 -0.15
N LYS A 208 -9.51 -16.64 0.69
CA LYS A 208 -10.78 -17.38 0.50
C LYS A 208 -11.98 -16.45 0.36
N ILE A 209 -11.91 -15.25 0.94
CA ILE A 209 -12.93 -14.21 0.88
C ILE A 209 -13.24 -13.74 -0.55
N LYS A 210 -12.27 -13.84 -1.50
CA LYS A 210 -12.53 -13.53 -2.92
C LYS A 210 -13.52 -14.50 -3.54
N LYS A 211 -13.73 -15.69 -2.96
CA LYS A 211 -14.81 -16.60 -3.38
C LYS A 211 -16.21 -16.01 -3.17
N HIS A 212 -16.33 -15.01 -2.28
CA HIS A 212 -17.56 -14.26 -2.05
C HIS A 212 -17.68 -13.02 -2.96
N ASN A 213 -16.84 -12.89 -4.00
CA ASN A 213 -16.93 -11.82 -5.00
C ASN A 213 -16.86 -10.40 -4.41
N CYS A 214 -16.16 -10.24 -3.28
CA CYS A 214 -15.96 -8.97 -2.60
C CYS A 214 -14.63 -8.34 -3.04
N ASP A 215 -14.67 -7.06 -3.43
CA ASP A 215 -13.48 -6.29 -3.82
C ASP A 215 -12.81 -5.66 -2.60
N ILE A 216 -13.60 -5.34 -1.57
CA ILE A 216 -13.14 -4.79 -0.30
C ILE A 216 -13.88 -5.40 0.88
N ILE A 217 -13.26 -5.31 2.05
CA ILE A 217 -13.79 -5.76 3.34
C ILE A 217 -13.76 -4.60 4.32
N PHE A 218 -14.77 -4.55 5.18
CA PHE A 218 -14.87 -3.63 6.30
C PHE A 218 -14.92 -4.40 7.60
N VAL A 219 -14.47 -3.74 8.66
CA VAL A 219 -14.58 -4.22 10.03
C VAL A 219 -15.26 -3.13 10.84
N ALA A 220 -16.33 -3.45 11.56
CA ALA A 220 -17.06 -2.47 12.36
C ALA A 220 -17.17 -2.93 13.82
N CYS A 221 -17.13 -1.95 14.75
CA CYS A 221 -17.28 -2.18 16.18
C CYS A 221 -18.74 -2.33 16.63
N SER A 222 -19.71 -2.00 15.77
CA SER A 222 -21.13 -2.07 16.10
C SER A 222 -21.99 -2.20 14.86
N ARG A 223 -23.22 -2.70 15.03
CA ARG A 223 -24.24 -2.72 13.96
C ARG A 223 -24.57 -1.32 13.46
N ASP A 224 -24.51 -0.30 14.32
CA ASP A 224 -24.72 1.10 13.90
C ASP A 224 -23.63 1.55 12.92
N CYS A 225 -22.36 1.17 13.16
CA CYS A 225 -21.28 1.47 12.22
C CYS A 225 -21.45 0.72 10.89
N VAL A 226 -21.94 -0.53 10.93
CA VAL A 226 -22.30 -1.30 9.72
C VAL A 226 -23.39 -0.55 8.93
N GLY A 227 -24.50 -0.20 9.59
CA GLY A 227 -25.62 0.50 8.97
C GLY A 227 -25.19 1.84 8.38
N THR A 228 -24.38 2.60 9.12
CA THR A 228 -23.90 3.90 8.62
C THR A 228 -22.98 3.76 7.41
N ILE A 229 -22.15 2.70 7.33
CA ILE A 229 -21.36 2.42 6.12
C ILE A 229 -22.31 2.09 4.95
N GLY A 230 -23.34 1.28 5.19
CA GLY A 230 -24.35 0.95 4.17
C GLY A 230 -25.04 2.20 3.63
N ASP A 231 -25.66 2.99 4.50
CA ASP A 231 -26.36 4.24 4.16
C ASP A 231 -25.43 5.20 3.41
N TYR A 232 -24.17 5.28 3.84
CA TYR A 232 -23.16 6.13 3.21
C TYR A 232 -22.89 5.69 1.76
N PHE A 233 -22.68 4.40 1.51
CA PHE A 233 -22.41 3.87 0.18
C PHE A 233 -23.62 4.06 -0.75
N GLU A 234 -24.83 3.81 -0.25
CA GLU A 234 -26.06 4.08 -1.00
C GLU A 234 -26.20 5.57 -1.37
N SER A 235 -25.94 6.48 -0.42
CA SER A 235 -26.05 7.92 -0.64
C SER A 235 -25.05 8.45 -1.68
N GLU A 236 -23.89 7.78 -1.82
CA GLU A 236 -22.86 8.11 -2.80
C GLU A 236 -23.05 7.37 -4.15
N GLY A 237 -24.15 6.63 -4.31
CA GLY A 237 -24.45 5.87 -5.51
C GLY A 237 -23.51 4.67 -5.74
N LEU A 238 -22.81 4.24 -4.69
CA LEU A 238 -21.95 3.07 -4.72
C LEU A 238 -22.82 1.84 -4.46
N SER A 239 -23.15 1.09 -5.52
CA SER A 239 -23.81 -0.19 -5.31
C SER A 239 -22.85 -1.13 -4.59
N SER A 240 -23.24 -1.60 -3.42
CA SER A 240 -22.52 -2.60 -2.66
C SER A 240 -23.46 -3.78 -2.43
N GLU A 241 -22.95 -4.99 -2.67
CA GLU A 241 -23.56 -6.22 -2.17
C GLU A 241 -22.83 -6.58 -0.89
N PHE A 242 -23.51 -6.42 0.26
CA PHE A 242 -22.92 -6.75 1.54
C PHE A 242 -23.00 -8.24 1.80
N VAL A 243 -21.83 -8.87 1.98
CA VAL A 243 -21.73 -10.25 2.44
C VAL A 243 -21.33 -10.23 3.91
N PHE A 244 -22.22 -10.72 4.77
CA PHE A 244 -21.97 -10.90 6.21
C PHE A 244 -21.38 -12.29 6.47
N ASP A 245 -20.74 -12.46 7.63
CA ASP A 245 -20.18 -13.74 8.11
C ASP A 245 -19.09 -14.32 7.19
N LEU A 246 -18.06 -13.51 6.91
CA LEU A 246 -16.95 -13.89 6.04
C LEU A 246 -15.90 -14.81 6.70
N PHE A 247 -16.13 -15.24 7.95
CA PHE A 247 -15.24 -16.09 8.74
C PHE A 247 -16.00 -17.18 9.48
#